data_AF-A0A7G1I5V4-F1
#
_entry.id   AF-A0A7G1I5V4-F1
#
_cell.length_a   1.000
_cell.length_b   1.000
_cell.length_c   1.000
_cell.angle_alpha   90.00
_cell.angle_beta   90.00
_cell.angle_gamma   90.00
#
_symmetry.space_group_name_H-M   'P 1'
#
loop_
_entity.id
_entity.type
_entity.pdbx_description
1 polymer ?
#
loop_
_entity_poly.entity_id
_entity_poly.type
_entity_poly.pdbx_seq_one_letter_code
_entity_poly.pdbx_strand_id
1 'polypeptide(L)'
;MEPPRSEAPDHLPVVLEFAATVAPGAGRQLLTEHRVPIDVLRSALADAASPYEHTVAAVCETLPAATDQEVRRAQRLAEAGPPAEAVGLQPFTLTVPPRREERAPDV
;
A
#
# COMPACT_ATOMS: atom_id res chain seq x y z
N MET A 1 8.82 -9.00 20.38
CA MET A 1 7.48 -8.41 20.21
C MET A 1 6.84 -9.13 19.04
N GLU A 2 5.60 -9.58 19.18
CA GLU A 2 4.87 -10.24 18.09
C GLU A 2 4.10 -9.16 17.29
N PRO A 3 4.09 -9.19 15.95
CA PRO A 3 3.35 -8.21 15.16
C PRO A 3 1.84 -8.26 15.43
N PRO A 4 1.14 -7.11 15.39
CA PRO A 4 -0.31 -7.07 15.53
C PRO A 4 -0.99 -7.86 14.42
N ARG A 5 -1.96 -8.72 14.78
CA ARG A 5 -2.63 -9.62 13.81
C ARG A 5 -3.72 -8.94 12.99
N SER A 6 -4.21 -7.78 13.43
CA SER A 6 -5.29 -7.02 12.79
C SER A 6 -4.79 -5.93 11.86
N GLU A 7 -3.49 -5.66 11.84
CA GLU A 7 -2.89 -4.57 11.09
C GLU A 7 -1.91 -5.13 10.06
N ALA A 8 -1.88 -4.52 8.89
CA ALA A 8 -0.94 -4.90 7.85
C ALA A 8 0.49 -4.47 8.24
N PRO A 9 1.52 -5.23 7.83
CA PRO A 9 2.91 -4.93 8.21
C PRO A 9 3.46 -3.63 7.63
N ASP A 10 2.80 -3.06 6.62
CA ASP A 10 3.10 -1.77 5.99
C ASP A 10 2.33 -0.60 6.64
N HIS A 11 1.55 -0.85 7.69
CA HIS A 11 0.90 0.21 8.44
C HIS A 11 1.95 1.07 9.17
N LEU A 12 2.00 2.37 8.88
CA LEU A 12 3.05 3.28 9.38
C LEU A 12 3.23 3.20 10.92
N PRO A 13 2.17 3.17 11.75
CA PRO A 13 2.31 2.92 13.19
C PRO A 13 3.04 1.63 13.56
N VAL A 14 2.76 0.51 12.86
CA VAL A 14 3.46 -0.78 13.07
C VAL A 14 4.93 -0.66 12.72
N VAL A 15 5.26 0.04 11.63
CA VAL A 15 6.66 0.28 11.23
C VAL A 15 7.38 1.17 12.24
N LEU A 16 6.71 2.20 12.78
CA LEU A 16 7.25 3.07 13.81
C LEU A 16 7.49 2.32 15.13
N GLU A 17 6.56 1.46 15.53
CA GLU A 17 6.72 0.60 16.71
C GLU A 17 7.89 -0.38 16.54
N PHE A 18 8.01 -1.01 15.36
CA PHE A 18 9.14 -1.86 15.00
C PHE A 18 10.47 -1.10 15.10
N ALA A 19 10.53 0.12 14.56
CA ALA A 19 11.69 1.00 14.65
C ALA A 19 12.00 1.46 16.08
N ALA A 20 11.01 1.63 16.93
CA ALA A 20 11.23 2.07 18.30
C ALA A 20 11.65 0.93 19.25
N THR A 21 11.13 -0.28 19.05
CA THR A 21 11.16 -1.33 20.08
C THR A 21 11.87 -2.62 19.68
N VAL A 22 11.94 -2.95 18.39
CA VAL A 22 12.45 -4.25 17.93
C VAL A 22 13.82 -4.10 17.27
N ALA A 23 13.94 -3.20 16.28
CA ALA A 23 15.18 -3.04 15.52
C ALA A 23 15.39 -1.58 15.07
N PRO A 24 15.92 -0.71 15.94
CA PRO A 24 16.05 0.72 15.63
C PRO A 24 16.87 1.06 14.38
N GLY A 25 17.95 0.31 14.12
CA GLY A 25 18.76 0.51 12.92
C GLY A 25 18.00 0.14 11.64
N ALA A 26 17.42 -1.06 11.60
CA ALA A 26 16.67 -1.54 10.44
C ALA A 26 15.39 -0.75 10.20
N GLY A 27 14.65 -0.40 11.26
CA GLY A 27 13.45 0.43 11.16
C GLY A 27 13.75 1.85 10.68
N ARG A 28 14.83 2.48 11.15
CA ARG A 28 15.26 3.79 10.63
C ARG A 28 15.66 3.73 9.16
N GLN A 29 16.36 2.67 8.74
CA GLN A 29 16.69 2.45 7.33
C GLN A 29 15.42 2.31 6.49
N LEU A 30 14.48 1.47 6.91
CA LEU A 30 13.20 1.25 6.23
C LEU A 30 12.41 2.56 6.09
N LEU A 31 12.28 3.34 7.17
CA LEU A 31 11.61 4.65 7.13
C LEU A 31 12.30 5.65 6.19
N THR A 32 13.63 5.59 6.09
CA THR A 32 14.41 6.44 5.17
C THR A 32 14.19 6.02 3.71
N GLU A 33 14.21 4.71 3.42
CA GLU A 33 13.94 4.17 2.09
C GLU A 33 12.52 4.50 1.61
N HIS A 34 11.56 4.58 2.55
CA HIS A 34 10.17 4.95 2.28
C HIS A 34 9.85 6.43 2.56
N ARG A 35 10.85 7.30 2.63
CA ARG A 35 10.68 8.73 2.93
C ARG A 35 9.67 9.42 1.99
N VAL A 36 9.72 9.13 0.69
CA VAL A 36 8.84 9.73 -0.31
C VAL A 36 7.37 9.32 -0.15
N PRO A 37 7.02 8.02 -0.05
CA PRO A 37 5.66 7.61 0.30
C PRO A 37 5.12 8.27 1.58
N ILE A 38 5.95 8.47 2.61
CA ILE A 38 5.53 9.14 3.85
C ILE A 38 5.23 10.63 3.60
N ASP A 39 6.00 11.32 2.74
CA ASP A 39 5.68 12.70 2.30
C ASP A 39 4.37 12.79 1.52
N VAL A 40 4.08 11.78 0.70
CA VAL A 40 2.81 11.69 -0.05
C VAL A 40 1.65 11.52 0.94
N LEU A 41 1.79 10.64 1.93
CA LEU A 41 0.79 10.48 3.00
C LEU A 41 0.58 11.80 3.77
N ARG A 42 1.65 12.48 4.17
CA ARG A 42 1.56 13.80 4.83
C ARG A 42 0.79 14.79 3.97
N SER A 43 1.12 14.89 2.68
CA SER A 43 0.45 15.81 1.75
C SER A 43 -1.04 15.48 1.62
N ALA A 44 -1.41 14.20 1.49
CA ALA A 44 -2.81 13.79 1.44
C ALA A 44 -3.57 14.09 2.74
N LEU A 45 -2.93 13.96 3.90
CA LEU A 45 -3.51 14.35 5.18
C LEU A 45 -3.69 15.87 5.28
N ALA A 46 -2.74 16.65 4.75
CA ALA A 46 -2.85 18.11 4.66
C ALA A 46 -4.02 18.54 3.79
N ASP A 47 -4.15 17.96 2.60
CA ASP A 47 -5.24 18.23 1.65
C ASP A 47 -6.61 17.87 2.25
N ALA A 48 -6.66 16.83 3.07
CA ALA A 48 -7.86 16.44 3.82
C ALA A 48 -8.10 17.26 5.11
N ALA A 49 -7.27 18.27 5.40
CA ALA A 49 -7.28 19.05 6.64
C ALA A 49 -7.28 18.17 7.91
N SER A 50 -6.56 17.05 7.86
CA SER A 50 -6.50 16.09 8.96
C SER A 50 -5.54 16.57 10.05
N PRO A 51 -5.93 16.49 11.35
CA PRO A 51 -5.03 16.83 12.45
C PRO A 51 -3.81 15.90 12.54
N TYR A 52 -3.86 14.73 11.89
CA TYR A 52 -2.75 13.78 11.85
C TYR A 52 -1.62 14.21 10.91
N GLU A 53 -1.84 15.20 10.04
CA GLU A 53 -0.78 15.79 9.20
C GLU A 53 0.43 16.20 10.05
N HIS A 54 0.19 16.91 11.16
CA HIS A 54 1.25 17.39 12.05
C HIS A 54 2.05 16.25 12.69
N THR A 55 1.40 15.12 12.98
CA THR A 55 2.08 13.95 13.55
C THR A 55 3.01 13.32 12.52
N VAL A 56 2.56 13.17 11.28
CA VAL A 56 3.39 12.64 10.20
C VAL A 56 4.51 13.62 9.84
N ALA A 57 4.23 14.93 9.86
CA ALA A 57 5.25 15.97 9.66
C ALA A 57 6.38 15.86 10.69
N ALA A 58 6.06 15.69 11.97
CA ALA A 58 7.06 15.49 13.02
C ALA A 58 7.93 14.25 12.77
N VAL A 59 7.35 13.15 12.29
CA VAL A 59 8.13 11.95 11.90
C VAL A 59 9.07 12.28 10.73
N CYS A 60 8.57 12.95 9.69
CA CYS A 60 9.37 13.37 8.54
C CYS A 60 10.59 14.21 8.92
N GLU A 61 10.49 15.07 9.93
CA GLU A 61 11.60 15.89 10.45
C GLU A 61 12.72 15.07 11.13
N THR A 62 12.43 13.84 11.56
CA THR A 62 13.44 12.95 12.17
C THR A 62 14.25 12.15 11.15
N LEU A 63 13.83 12.19 9.88
CA LEU A 63 14.38 11.43 8.78
C LEU A 63 15.16 12.35 7.82
N PRO A 64 16.18 11.84 7.11
CA PRO A 64 16.79 12.58 6.01
C PRO A 64 15.74 13.03 5.00
N ALA A 65 15.89 14.24 4.47
CA ALA A 65 14.99 14.74 3.43
C ALA A 65 15.10 13.87 2.17
N ALA A 66 13.96 13.61 1.52
CA ALA A 66 13.96 13.00 0.20
C ALA A 66 14.69 13.91 -0.79
N THR A 67 15.49 13.33 -1.66
CA THR A 67 16.15 14.06 -2.74
C THR A 67 15.13 14.50 -3.78
N ASP A 68 15.39 15.62 -4.47
CA ASP A 68 14.51 16.07 -5.54
C ASP A 68 14.33 15.02 -6.65
N GLN A 69 15.35 14.16 -6.86
CA GLN A 69 15.28 13.08 -7.83
C GLN A 69 14.24 12.03 -7.44
N GLU A 70 14.17 11.66 -6.16
CA GLU A 70 13.20 10.69 -5.64
C GLU A 70 11.78 11.24 -5.70
N VAL A 71 11.60 12.52 -5.32
CA VAL A 71 10.32 13.22 -5.42
C VAL A 71 9.83 13.27 -6.87
N ARG A 72 10.69 13.71 -7.80
CA ARG A 72 10.35 13.75 -9.25
C ARG A 72 10.03 12.35 -9.79
N ARG A 73 10.73 11.31 -9.34
CA ARG A 73 10.45 9.93 -9.77
C ARG A 73 9.06 9.49 -9.30
N ALA A 74 8.69 9.76 -8.06
CA ALA A 74 7.37 9.42 -7.53
C ALA A 74 6.26 10.20 -8.23
N GLN A 75 6.44 11.49 -8.50
CA GLN A 75 5.49 12.30 -9.28
C GLN A 75 5.24 11.70 -10.66
N ARG A 76 6.31 11.35 -11.40
CA ARG A 76 6.16 10.70 -12.71
C ARG A 76 5.41 9.37 -12.64
N LEU A 77 5.63 8.58 -11.58
CA LEU A 77 4.91 7.31 -11.38
C LEU A 77 3.42 7.54 -11.09
N ALA A 78 3.10 8.55 -10.27
CA ALA A 78 1.71 8.92 -9.99
C ALA A 78 0.99 9.42 -11.25
N GLU A 79 1.65 10.27 -12.05
CA GLU A 79 1.11 10.79 -13.32
C GLU A 79 0.95 9.71 -14.39
N ALA A 80 1.89 8.76 -14.47
CA ALA A 80 1.82 7.65 -15.42
C ALA A 80 0.67 6.67 -15.12
N GLY A 81 0.16 6.67 -13.88
CA GLY A 81 -0.86 5.75 -13.42
C GLY A 81 -0.36 4.32 -13.26
N PRO A 82 -1.18 3.41 -12.72
CA PRO A 82 -0.84 2.00 -12.62
C PRO A 82 -0.65 1.40 -14.02
N PRO A 83 0.28 0.45 -14.20
CA PRO A 83 0.43 -0.25 -15.47
C PRO A 83 -0.86 -0.97 -15.85
N ALA A 84 -1.10 -1.14 -17.15
CA ALA A 84 -2.25 -1.88 -17.64
C ALA A 84 -2.26 -3.30 -17.04
N GLU A 85 -3.37 -3.66 -16.38
CA GLU A 85 -3.54 -4.97 -15.77
C GLU A 85 -3.69 -6.04 -16.87
N ALA A 86 -2.71 -6.93 -16.96
CA ALA A 86 -2.72 -8.04 -17.92
C ALA A 86 -3.31 -9.35 -17.36
N VAL A 87 -3.63 -9.35 -16.06
CA VAL A 87 -4.20 -10.52 -15.36
C VAL A 87 -5.65 -10.70 -15.81
N GLY A 88 -6.05 -11.93 -16.19
CA GLY A 88 -7.41 -12.24 -16.64
C GLY A 88 -7.70 -11.97 -18.13
N LEU A 89 -6.75 -11.44 -18.89
CA LEU A 89 -6.87 -11.24 -20.34
C LEU A 89 -6.65 -12.53 -21.16
N GLN A 90 -6.27 -13.62 -20.52
CA GLN A 90 -6.13 -14.91 -21.18
C GLN A 90 -7.53 -15.52 -21.40
N PRO A 91 -7.86 -15.97 -22.62
CA PRO A 91 -9.14 -16.62 -22.89
C PRO A 91 -9.25 -17.89 -22.05
N PHE A 92 -10.20 -17.93 -21.12
CA PHE A 92 -10.55 -19.13 -20.38
C PHE A 92 -11.81 -19.74 -20.97
N THR A 93 -11.78 -21.04 -21.24
CA THR A 93 -12.93 -21.79 -21.74
C THR A 93 -13.90 -22.06 -20.59
N LEU A 94 -15.00 -21.30 -20.54
CA LEU A 94 -16.18 -21.68 -19.78
C LEU A 94 -16.83 -22.90 -20.46
N THR A 95 -16.50 -24.10 -20.00
CA THR A 95 -17.30 -25.29 -20.32
C THR A 95 -18.59 -25.20 -19.51
N VAL A 96 -19.64 -24.64 -20.11
CA VAL A 96 -20.99 -24.73 -19.54
C VAL A 96 -21.42 -26.19 -19.64
N PRO A 97 -21.64 -26.92 -18.51
CA PRO A 97 -22.18 -28.26 -18.59
C PRO A 97 -23.61 -28.21 -19.15
N PRO A 98 -24.01 -29.15 -20.02
CA PRO A 98 -25.35 -29.16 -20.60
C PRO A 98 -26.41 -29.26 -19.50
N ARG A 99 -27.45 -28.43 -19.62
CA ARG A 99 -28.62 -28.46 -18.74
C ARG A 99 -29.24 -29.86 -18.83
N ARG A 100 -29.41 -30.55 -17.70
CA ARG A 100 -30.17 -31.80 -17.67
C ARG A 100 -31.60 -31.48 -18.08
N GLU A 101 -32.07 -32.03 -19.19
CA GLU A 101 -33.50 -32.03 -19.50
C GLU A 101 -34.21 -32.86 -18.43
N GLU A 102 -35.15 -32.21 -17.75
CA GLU A 102 -35.96 -32.78 -16.70
C GLU A 102 -36.88 -33.82 -17.33
N ARG A 103 -36.52 -35.10 -17.17
CA ARG A 103 -37.33 -36.22 -17.64
C ARG A 103 -38.63 -36.25 -16.83
N ALA A 104 -39.75 -35.91 -17.48
CA ALA A 104 -41.08 -36.07 -16.90
C ALA A 104 -41.33 -37.55 -16.52
N PRO A 105 -42.01 -37.85 -15.40
CA PRO A 105 -42.24 -39.22 -14.97
C PRO A 105 -43.23 -39.93 -15.91
N ASP A 106 -42.83 -41.13 -16.35
CA ASP A 106 -43.69 -42.08 -17.09
C ASP A 106 -44.90 -42.48 -16.21
N VAL A 107 -46.11 -42.41 -16.78
CA VAL A 107 -47.35 -42.99 -16.25
C VAL A 107 -47.62 -44.31 -16.94
#